data_AF-A0A225AE79-F1
#
_entry.id   AF-A0A225AE79-F1
#
_cell.length_a   1.000
_cell.length_b   1.000
_cell.length_c   1.000
_cell.angle_alpha   90.00
_cell.angle_beta   90.00
_cell.angle_gamma   90.00
#
_symmetry.space_group_name_H-M   'P 1'
#
loop_
_entity.id
_entity.type
_entity.pdbx_description
1 polymer ?
#
loop_
_entity_poly.entity_id
_entity_poly.type
_entity_poly.pdbx_seq_one_letter_code
_entity_poly.pdbx_strand_id
1 'polypeptide(L)'
;MSAQQVSRSVVRQTLQRSQNLTTRRVDAARFITRRSIHYVRSSAPAITPSQSRRRPILHPNHQTSGLPKINGPSSGNKRSIFIQTESTPNPDALKFLPNHPVLPENFSTPFLEYLSPRSTLAPPHPSPLAAKLLNVEGVSSVFYGTDFITVTKSSDVNWAHVKPEVFSLITEVVTSGEQIVNTVERTSAGGENAQEGGEEDTLGYNEEDDEVVGMIKELLETRIRPAIQEDGGDIEFRGFENGIVMLKLRGACRTCDSSTVTLKNGIESMLMHYIEEVQGVEQVLDQEEEISMHEFAKFEEKLRQQKGSGATASSALDTAGA
;
A
#
# COMPACT_ATOMS: atom_id res chain seq x y z
N MET A 1 -1.84 50.64 -50.15
CA MET A 1 -2.82 50.87 -51.23
C MET A 1 -3.21 49.52 -51.81
N SER A 2 -4.52 49.26 -51.86
CA SER A 2 -5.28 48.22 -52.60
C SER A 2 -4.82 46.75 -52.52
N ALA A 3 -5.54 45.84 -51.84
CA ALA A 3 -6.92 45.35 -52.02
C ALA A 3 -7.05 44.26 -53.10
N GLN A 4 -7.45 43.06 -52.68
CA GLN A 4 -8.63 42.38 -53.23
C GLN A 4 -9.11 41.24 -52.32
N GLN A 5 -10.28 41.48 -51.71
CA GLN A 5 -11.22 40.49 -51.20
C GLN A 5 -11.86 39.74 -52.38
N VAL A 6 -12.28 38.48 -52.18
CA VAL A 6 -13.65 37.98 -52.45
C VAL A 6 -13.76 36.56 -51.85
N SER A 7 -14.67 36.34 -50.90
CA SER A 7 -15.63 35.24 -51.04
C SER A 7 -16.86 35.47 -50.16
N ARG A 8 -18.02 35.23 -50.78
CA ARG A 8 -19.35 35.71 -50.37
C ARG A 8 -20.07 34.70 -49.49
N SER A 9 -20.87 35.26 -48.60
CA SER A 9 -21.88 34.67 -47.74
C SER A 9 -23.04 34.03 -48.53
N VAL A 10 -23.59 32.94 -47.97
CA VAL A 10 -24.95 32.45 -48.23
C VAL A 10 -25.65 32.23 -46.89
N VAL A 11 -26.86 32.77 -46.76
CA VAL A 11 -27.70 32.81 -45.56
C VAL A 11 -29.07 32.20 -45.88
N ARG A 12 -29.67 31.54 -44.86
CA ARG A 12 -31.05 31.01 -44.73
C ARG A 12 -31.32 29.70 -45.49
N GLN A 13 -32.03 28.70 -44.94
CA GLN A 13 -33.26 28.79 -44.15
C GLN A 13 -33.63 27.43 -43.50
N THR A 14 -34.31 27.48 -42.33
CA THR A 14 -35.38 26.58 -41.84
C THR A 14 -35.16 25.07 -41.65
N LEU A 15 -35.30 24.59 -40.40
CA LEU A 15 -36.52 23.88 -39.94
C LEU A 15 -36.41 23.53 -38.45
N GLN A 16 -37.26 24.18 -37.64
CA GLN A 16 -37.58 23.77 -36.29
C GLN A 16 -38.38 22.46 -36.35
N ARG A 17 -37.92 21.40 -35.68
CA ARG A 17 -38.70 20.19 -35.45
C ARG A 17 -38.92 20.01 -33.95
N SER A 18 -40.14 20.33 -33.56
CA SER A 18 -40.77 20.06 -32.27
C SER A 18 -40.57 18.60 -31.84
N GLN A 19 -40.08 18.38 -30.63
CA GLN A 19 -40.20 17.09 -29.94
C GLN A 19 -41.13 17.26 -28.73
N ASN A 20 -42.27 16.61 -28.82
CA ASN A 20 -43.27 16.51 -27.76
C ASN A 20 -42.72 15.62 -26.63
N LEU A 21 -42.55 16.20 -25.44
CA LEU A 21 -42.32 15.48 -24.20
C LEU A 21 -43.65 14.85 -23.73
N THR A 22 -43.81 13.55 -23.99
CA THR A 22 -44.84 12.72 -23.37
C THR A 22 -44.46 12.40 -21.93
N THR A 23 -45.20 12.97 -20.99
CA THR A 23 -45.20 12.63 -19.57
C THR A 23 -45.75 11.21 -19.38
N ARG A 24 -44.91 10.29 -18.90
CA ARG A 24 -45.33 8.97 -18.45
C ARG A 24 -45.18 8.89 -16.93
N ARG A 25 -46.29 9.17 -16.23
CA ARG A 25 -46.50 8.77 -14.83
C ARG A 25 -46.47 7.24 -14.77
N VAL A 26 -45.69 6.70 -13.85
CA VAL A 26 -45.71 5.27 -13.53
C VAL A 26 -46.28 5.15 -12.12
N ASP A 27 -47.43 4.49 -12.03
CA ASP A 27 -48.19 4.26 -10.82
C ASP A 27 -47.45 3.32 -9.84
N ALA A 28 -47.47 3.69 -8.56
CA ALA A 28 -46.96 2.90 -7.46
C ALA A 28 -47.94 1.77 -7.13
N ALA A 29 -47.64 0.55 -7.56
CA ALA A 29 -48.36 -0.65 -7.15
C ALA A 29 -47.90 -1.09 -5.75
N ARG A 30 -48.78 -0.89 -4.76
CA ARG A 30 -48.66 -1.40 -3.39
C ARG A 30 -48.87 -2.93 -3.39
N PHE A 31 -47.81 -3.69 -3.17
CA PHE A 31 -47.91 -5.12 -2.86
C PHE A 31 -48.11 -5.31 -1.35
N ILE A 32 -49.29 -5.80 -0.99
CA ILE A 32 -49.65 -6.25 0.34
C ILE A 32 -49.17 -7.70 0.48
N THR A 33 -48.10 -7.94 1.25
CA THR A 33 -47.68 -9.29 1.64
C THR A 33 -48.16 -9.58 3.06
N ARG A 34 -49.02 -10.60 3.17
CA ARG A 34 -49.55 -11.13 4.44
C ARG A 34 -48.40 -11.81 5.22
N ARG A 35 -48.10 -11.31 6.42
CA ARG A 35 -47.20 -11.96 7.38
C ARG A 35 -47.96 -13.10 8.09
N SER A 36 -47.65 -14.34 7.76
CA SER A 36 -48.08 -15.51 8.54
C SER A 36 -47.21 -15.65 9.79
N ILE A 37 -47.86 -15.67 10.95
CA ILE A 37 -47.28 -15.89 12.27
C ILE A 37 -47.23 -17.40 12.50
N HIS A 38 -46.03 -18.00 12.53
CA HIS A 38 -45.85 -19.36 13.05
C HIS A 38 -45.39 -19.28 14.50
N TYR A 39 -46.32 -19.59 15.40
CA TYR A 39 -46.10 -19.79 16.83
C TYR A 39 -45.63 -21.23 17.04
N VAL A 40 -44.34 -21.44 17.35
CA VAL A 40 -43.86 -22.76 17.79
C VAL A 40 -43.60 -22.69 19.28
N ARG A 41 -44.46 -23.40 20.01
CA ARG A 41 -44.54 -23.48 21.47
C ARG A 41 -43.76 -24.72 21.90
N SER A 42 -42.53 -24.54 22.38
CA SER A 42 -41.74 -25.63 22.98
C SER A 42 -41.73 -25.44 24.49
N SER A 43 -42.49 -26.30 25.16
CA SER A 43 -42.65 -26.42 26.61
C SER A 43 -41.36 -26.92 27.27
N ALA A 44 -40.79 -26.14 28.21
CA ALA A 44 -39.80 -26.62 29.17
C ALA A 44 -40.48 -26.80 30.55
N PRO A 45 -40.30 -27.94 31.24
CA PRO A 45 -40.90 -28.15 32.55
C PRO A 45 -40.13 -27.43 33.66
N ALA A 46 -40.87 -26.86 34.60
CA ALA A 46 -40.37 -26.26 35.83
C ALA A 46 -39.85 -27.34 36.79
N ILE A 47 -38.61 -27.18 37.27
CA ILE A 47 -38.05 -28.00 38.36
C ILE A 47 -38.07 -27.16 39.64
N THR A 48 -38.80 -27.69 40.61
CA THR A 48 -39.04 -27.23 41.99
C THR A 48 -37.77 -27.26 42.83
N PRO A 49 -37.56 -26.33 43.80
CA PRO A 49 -36.36 -26.31 44.63
C PRO A 49 -36.43 -27.36 45.76
N SER A 50 -35.51 -28.32 45.75
CA SER A 50 -35.27 -29.26 46.85
C SER A 50 -34.31 -28.65 47.87
N GLN A 51 -34.73 -28.64 49.14
CA GLN A 51 -33.92 -28.28 50.29
C GLN A 51 -32.95 -29.41 50.64
N SER A 52 -31.65 -29.12 50.58
CA SER A 52 -30.66 -29.80 51.42
C SER A 52 -29.45 -28.90 51.63
N ARG A 53 -29.55 -28.02 52.63
CA ARG A 53 -28.41 -27.31 53.20
C ARG A 53 -27.51 -28.34 53.91
N ARG A 54 -26.30 -28.55 53.40
CA ARG A 54 -25.13 -28.89 54.23
C ARG A 54 -23.94 -28.10 53.72
N ARG A 55 -23.56 -27.08 54.50
CA ARG A 55 -22.38 -26.24 54.30
C ARG A 55 -21.17 -26.99 54.87
N PRO A 56 -20.14 -27.35 54.09
CA PRO A 56 -18.92 -27.91 54.63
C PRO A 56 -18.16 -26.81 55.41
N ILE A 57 -17.83 -27.08 56.67
CA ILE A 57 -16.97 -26.24 57.49
C ILE A 57 -15.53 -26.66 57.19
N LEU A 58 -14.73 -25.76 56.64
CA LEU A 58 -13.29 -25.99 56.41
C LEU A 58 -12.54 -25.78 57.73
N HIS A 59 -11.92 -26.84 58.23
CA HIS A 59 -10.97 -26.79 59.34
C HIS A 59 -9.62 -26.22 58.83
N PRO A 60 -8.97 -25.27 59.54
CA PRO A 60 -7.65 -24.78 59.15
C PRO A 60 -6.61 -25.83 59.56
N ASN A 61 -6.06 -26.55 58.59
CA ASN A 61 -4.95 -27.46 58.82
C ASN A 61 -3.64 -26.67 58.64
N HIS A 62 -2.94 -26.42 59.75
CA HIS A 62 -1.55 -25.98 59.73
C HIS A 62 -0.69 -27.10 59.14
N GLN A 63 -0.27 -26.96 57.89
CA GLN A 63 0.87 -27.71 57.35
C GLN A 63 1.91 -26.73 56.82
N THR A 64 2.94 -26.55 57.64
CA THR A 64 4.23 -26.04 57.21
C THR A 64 4.88 -27.06 56.30
N SER A 65 4.94 -26.79 55.00
CA SER A 65 5.85 -27.48 54.08
C SER A 65 6.53 -26.42 53.22
N GLY A 66 7.86 -26.36 53.36
CA GLY A 66 8.71 -25.44 52.62
C GLY A 66 8.68 -25.78 51.13
N LEU A 67 8.26 -24.82 50.32
CA LEU A 67 8.49 -24.83 48.89
C LEU A 67 9.99 -24.56 48.65
N PRO A 68 10.70 -25.38 47.87
CA PRO A 68 11.96 -24.94 47.30
C PRO A 68 11.63 -23.79 46.33
N LYS A 69 12.21 -22.61 46.57
CA LYS A 69 12.22 -21.52 45.59
C LYS A 69 12.97 -22.01 44.35
N ILE A 70 12.23 -22.55 43.38
CA ILE A 70 12.73 -22.68 42.02
C ILE A 70 12.68 -21.27 41.43
N ASN A 71 13.78 -20.53 41.60
CA ASN A 71 14.09 -19.38 40.76
C ASN A 71 14.44 -19.89 39.35
N GLY A 72 13.43 -20.36 38.63
CA GLY A 72 13.49 -20.51 37.18
C GLY A 72 13.02 -19.19 36.55
N PRO A 73 13.65 -18.72 35.45
CA PRO A 73 13.10 -17.58 34.74
C PRO A 73 11.66 -17.89 34.37
N SER A 74 10.74 -16.97 34.68
CA SER A 74 9.33 -17.15 34.36
C SER A 74 9.23 -17.56 32.90
N SER A 75 8.58 -18.69 32.61
CA SER A 75 8.19 -19.07 31.27
C SER A 75 7.52 -17.86 30.65
N GLY A 76 8.25 -17.17 29.77
CA GLY A 76 7.84 -15.89 29.24
C GLY A 76 6.47 -16.07 28.63
N ASN A 77 5.56 -15.13 28.90
CA ASN A 77 4.31 -15.02 28.16
C ASN A 77 4.64 -15.24 26.68
N LYS A 78 4.23 -16.38 26.13
CA LYS A 78 4.23 -16.61 24.69
C LYS A 78 3.22 -15.60 24.16
N ARG A 79 3.70 -14.38 23.91
CA ARG A 79 2.94 -13.38 23.15
C ARG A 79 2.72 -14.04 21.80
N SER A 80 1.50 -14.49 21.56
CA SER A 80 1.10 -14.94 20.22
C SER A 80 1.22 -13.71 19.33
N ILE A 81 2.28 -13.67 18.52
CA ILE A 81 2.44 -12.63 17.52
C ILE A 81 1.31 -12.83 16.50
N PHE A 82 0.52 -11.78 16.30
CA PHE A 82 -0.56 -11.75 15.32
C PHE A 82 -0.23 -10.65 14.32
N ILE A 83 0.27 -11.06 13.15
CA ILE A 83 0.51 -10.12 12.05
C ILE A 83 -0.82 -9.97 11.31
N GLN A 84 -1.28 -8.73 11.17
CA GLN A 84 -2.48 -8.42 10.38
C GLN A 84 -2.07 -8.14 8.93
N THR A 85 -3.00 -8.34 8.00
CA THR A 85 -2.77 -7.97 6.59
C THR A 85 -3.89 -7.10 6.10
N GLU A 86 -3.54 -6.01 5.42
CA GLU A 86 -4.46 -5.07 4.81
C GLU A 86 -4.23 -5.05 3.29
N SER A 87 -5.33 -5.04 2.53
CA SER A 87 -5.28 -4.89 1.07
C SER A 87 -4.98 -3.44 0.71
N THR A 88 -4.15 -3.24 -0.31
CA THR A 88 -3.90 -1.92 -0.89
C THR A 88 -4.73 -1.75 -2.17
N PRO A 89 -4.88 -0.53 -2.71
CA PRO A 89 -5.45 -0.33 -4.05
C PRO A 89 -4.66 -1.01 -5.18
N ASN A 90 -3.40 -1.37 -4.93
CA ASN A 90 -2.56 -2.11 -5.86
C ASN A 90 -2.76 -3.62 -5.64
N PRO A 91 -3.28 -4.40 -6.62
CA PRO A 91 -3.50 -5.84 -6.46
C PRO A 91 -2.21 -6.63 -6.23
N ASP A 92 -1.08 -6.09 -6.65
CA ASP A 92 0.24 -6.69 -6.55
C ASP A 92 0.98 -6.29 -5.26
N ALA A 93 0.40 -5.41 -4.43
CA ALA A 93 0.98 -5.02 -3.14
C ALA A 93 0.06 -5.37 -1.96
N LEU A 94 0.64 -5.93 -0.91
CA LEU A 94 -0.06 -6.29 0.32
C LEU A 94 0.68 -5.72 1.53
N LYS A 95 -0.08 -5.09 2.43
CA LYS A 95 0.43 -4.48 3.66
C LYS A 95 0.35 -5.48 4.81
N PHE A 96 1.44 -5.61 5.56
CA PHE A 96 1.60 -6.48 6.71
C PHE A 96 1.86 -5.63 7.95
N LEU A 97 1.03 -5.79 8.99
CA LEU A 97 1.11 -5.05 10.24
C LEU A 97 1.55 -6.00 11.36
N PRO A 98 2.85 -6.02 11.70
CA PRO A 98 3.37 -6.91 12.74
C PRO A 98 2.97 -6.51 14.17
N ASN A 99 2.28 -5.37 14.35
CA ASN A 99 1.99 -4.75 15.65
C ASN A 99 3.25 -4.43 16.46
N HIS A 100 4.34 -4.09 15.75
CA HIS A 100 5.62 -3.66 16.30
C HIS A 100 6.20 -2.58 15.39
N PRO A 101 6.93 -1.57 15.92
CA PRO A 101 7.69 -0.64 15.10
C PRO A 101 8.62 -1.38 14.13
N VAL A 102 8.52 -1.07 12.85
CA VAL A 102 9.34 -1.66 11.77
C VAL A 102 10.61 -0.84 11.62
N LEU A 103 10.45 0.48 11.54
CA LEU A 103 11.55 1.42 11.59
C LEU A 103 11.80 1.91 13.04
N PRO A 104 13.06 2.14 13.43
CA PRO A 104 13.39 2.77 14.71
C PRO A 104 12.74 4.16 14.86
N GLU A 105 12.39 4.57 16.09
CA GLU A 105 11.75 5.88 16.35
C GLU A 105 12.59 7.08 15.88
N ASN A 106 13.91 6.95 15.87
CA ASN A 106 14.85 8.01 15.46
C ASN A 106 15.41 7.78 14.05
N PHE A 107 14.67 7.10 13.17
CA PHE A 107 15.08 6.94 11.78
C PHE A 107 14.95 8.28 11.04
N SER A 108 15.88 8.57 10.13
CA SER A 108 15.94 9.87 9.43
C SER A 108 14.73 10.15 8.54
N THR A 109 14.04 9.10 8.10
CA THR A 109 12.86 9.12 7.22
C THR A 109 11.76 8.24 7.83
N PRO A 110 10.48 8.46 7.54
CA PRO A 110 9.42 7.56 8.01
C PRO A 110 9.22 6.33 7.13
N PHE A 111 10.07 6.16 6.11
CA PHE A 111 10.01 5.04 5.17
C PHE A 111 11.40 4.57 4.73
N LEU A 112 11.46 3.32 4.24
CA LEU A 112 12.63 2.73 3.61
C LEU A 112 12.20 1.72 2.53
N GLU A 113 12.77 1.81 1.33
CA GLU A 113 12.40 0.95 0.20
C GLU A 113 13.60 0.15 -0.30
N TYR A 114 13.35 -1.12 -0.64
CA TYR A 114 14.29 -2.03 -1.26
C TYR A 114 13.72 -2.57 -2.57
N LEU A 115 14.35 -2.18 -3.68
CA LEU A 115 13.98 -2.58 -5.04
C LEU A 115 14.84 -3.73 -5.58
N SER A 116 15.97 -4.02 -4.94
CA SER A 116 16.91 -5.05 -5.40
C SER A 116 17.57 -5.79 -4.24
N PRO A 117 17.95 -7.06 -4.39
CA PRO A 117 18.70 -7.78 -3.35
C PRO A 117 19.98 -7.05 -2.93
N ARG A 118 20.63 -6.32 -3.85
CA ARG A 118 21.81 -5.49 -3.55
C ARG A 118 21.50 -4.38 -2.55
N SER A 119 20.38 -3.67 -2.73
CA SER A 119 19.94 -2.59 -1.81
C SER A 119 19.81 -3.08 -0.37
N THR A 120 19.36 -4.33 -0.15
CA THR A 120 19.18 -4.89 1.21
C THR A 120 20.47 -5.07 2.01
N LEU A 121 21.63 -5.06 1.35
CA LEU A 121 22.94 -5.20 1.96
C LEU A 121 23.72 -3.88 1.95
N ALA A 122 23.25 -2.88 1.22
CA ALA A 122 23.95 -1.62 1.05
C ALA A 122 23.86 -0.77 2.33
N PRO A 123 24.96 -0.15 2.76
CA PRO A 123 24.90 0.89 3.77
C PRO A 123 24.14 2.12 3.23
N PRO A 124 23.50 2.92 4.09
CA PRO A 124 23.55 2.89 5.55
C PRO A 124 22.53 1.97 6.23
N HIS A 125 21.59 1.38 5.49
CA HIS A 125 20.44 0.68 6.05
C HIS A 125 20.30 -0.77 5.55
N PRO A 126 21.26 -1.67 5.84
CA PRO A 126 21.08 -3.09 5.54
C PRO A 126 19.93 -3.70 6.35
N SER A 127 19.12 -4.56 5.72
CA SER A 127 18.02 -5.28 6.38
C SER A 127 18.07 -6.78 6.04
N PRO A 128 18.42 -7.65 7.01
CA PRO A 128 18.36 -9.10 6.82
C PRO A 128 16.95 -9.60 6.49
N LEU A 129 15.91 -8.98 7.08
CA LEU A 129 14.52 -9.32 6.77
C LEU A 129 14.20 -8.97 5.30
N ALA A 130 14.59 -7.79 4.81
CA ALA A 130 14.34 -7.41 3.42
C ALA A 130 15.07 -8.34 2.45
N ALA A 131 16.30 -8.74 2.78
CA ALA A 131 17.06 -9.72 2.00
C ALA A 131 16.34 -11.07 1.91
N LYS A 132 15.83 -11.58 3.03
CA LYS A 132 15.04 -12.83 3.08
C LYS A 132 13.74 -12.69 2.28
N LEU A 133 13.04 -11.57 2.42
CA LEU A 133 11.76 -11.30 1.73
C LEU A 133 11.93 -11.18 0.21
N LEU A 134 12.95 -10.47 -0.28
CA LEU A 134 13.25 -10.37 -1.72
C LEU A 134 13.72 -11.70 -2.32
N ASN A 135 14.17 -12.65 -1.50
CA ASN A 135 14.55 -13.98 -1.96
C ASN A 135 13.34 -14.94 -2.08
N VAL A 136 12.15 -14.54 -1.61
CA VAL A 136 10.91 -15.29 -1.84
C VAL A 136 10.54 -15.19 -3.32
N GLU A 137 10.24 -16.34 -3.93
CA GLU A 137 9.91 -16.40 -5.36
C GLU A 137 8.68 -15.54 -5.67
N GLY A 138 8.83 -14.63 -6.63
CA GLY A 138 7.77 -13.74 -7.06
C GLY A 138 7.68 -12.41 -6.33
N VAL A 139 8.48 -12.16 -5.29
CA VAL A 139 8.56 -10.83 -4.65
C VAL A 139 9.44 -9.90 -5.48
N SER A 140 8.95 -8.69 -5.78
CA SER A 140 9.65 -7.69 -6.59
C SER A 140 10.24 -6.53 -5.78
N SER A 141 9.56 -6.10 -4.71
CA SER A 141 10.06 -5.03 -3.83
C SER A 141 9.51 -5.16 -2.42
N VAL A 142 10.25 -4.60 -1.47
CA VAL A 142 9.87 -4.53 -0.05
C VAL A 142 9.97 -3.07 0.39
N PHE A 143 8.90 -2.59 1.00
CA PHE A 143 8.79 -1.24 1.51
C PHE A 143 8.46 -1.29 3.00
N TYR A 144 9.21 -0.54 3.81
CA TYR A 144 8.96 -0.36 5.22
C TYR A 144 8.38 1.03 5.45
N GLY A 145 7.22 1.08 6.10
CA GLY A 145 6.75 2.26 6.80
C GLY A 145 7.18 2.21 8.27
N THR A 146 6.70 3.15 9.07
CA THR A 146 7.02 3.25 10.50
C THR A 146 6.61 1.98 11.28
N ASP A 147 5.42 1.45 11.04
CA ASP A 147 4.83 0.32 11.76
C ASP A 147 4.29 -0.80 10.86
N PHE A 148 4.51 -0.72 9.55
CA PHE A 148 4.04 -1.70 8.57
C PHE A 148 5.10 -2.06 7.53
N ILE A 149 4.91 -3.22 6.90
CA ILE A 149 5.73 -3.71 5.79
C ILE A 149 4.81 -3.91 4.59
N THR A 150 5.07 -3.25 3.48
CA THR A 150 4.41 -3.51 2.20
C THR A 150 5.31 -4.40 1.36
N VAL A 151 4.79 -5.54 0.91
CA VAL A 151 5.47 -6.41 -0.04
C VAL A 151 4.76 -6.28 -1.38
N THR A 152 5.52 -6.07 -2.44
CA THR A 152 5.01 -6.09 -3.82
C THR A 152 5.50 -7.35 -4.50
N LYS A 153 4.59 -8.07 -5.17
CA LYS A 153 4.89 -9.26 -5.97
C LYS A 153 4.83 -8.95 -7.47
N SER A 154 5.31 -9.88 -8.27
CA SER A 154 5.10 -9.88 -9.72
C SER A 154 3.62 -10.15 -10.04
N SER A 155 3.13 -9.59 -11.15
CA SER A 155 1.71 -9.63 -11.51
C SER A 155 1.21 -11.01 -11.92
N ASP A 156 2.11 -11.90 -12.32
CA ASP A 156 1.86 -13.30 -12.71
C ASP A 156 1.78 -14.26 -11.51
N VAL A 157 2.19 -13.83 -10.32
CA VAL A 157 2.23 -14.68 -9.11
C VAL A 157 0.97 -14.50 -8.26
N ASN A 158 0.50 -15.56 -7.61
CA ASN A 158 -0.66 -15.52 -6.71
C ASN A 158 -0.22 -15.35 -5.23
N TRP A 159 -0.89 -14.44 -4.51
CA TRP A 159 -0.70 -14.22 -3.08
C TRP A 159 -0.86 -15.47 -2.20
N ALA A 160 -1.61 -16.48 -2.63
CA ALA A 160 -1.76 -17.74 -1.91
C ALA A 160 -0.43 -18.49 -1.69
N HIS A 161 0.57 -18.28 -2.56
CA HIS A 161 1.89 -18.89 -2.45
C HIS A 161 2.89 -17.99 -1.72
N VAL A 162 2.83 -16.67 -1.95
CA VAL A 162 3.78 -15.70 -1.36
C VAL A 162 3.44 -15.38 0.10
N LYS A 163 2.15 -15.23 0.43
CA LYS A 163 1.70 -14.76 1.74
C LYS A 163 2.14 -15.67 2.90
N PRO A 164 2.05 -17.02 2.82
CA PRO A 164 2.51 -17.88 3.91
C PRO A 164 4.02 -17.76 4.18
N GLU A 165 4.84 -17.63 3.14
CA GLU A 165 6.30 -17.49 3.29
C GLU A 165 6.68 -16.15 3.92
N VAL A 166 6.12 -15.06 3.41
CA VAL A 166 6.30 -13.71 3.98
C VAL A 166 5.88 -13.67 5.45
N PHE A 167 4.73 -14.26 5.78
CA PHE A 167 4.24 -14.31 7.15
C PHE A 167 5.22 -15.07 8.08
N SER A 168 5.78 -16.18 7.61
CA SER A 168 6.75 -16.97 8.37
C SER A 168 8.01 -16.15 8.67
N LEU A 169 8.55 -15.45 7.67
CA LEU A 169 9.78 -14.65 7.80
C LEU A 169 9.60 -13.47 8.76
N ILE A 170 8.49 -12.73 8.64
CA ILE A 170 8.20 -11.62 9.56
C ILE A 170 8.00 -12.16 10.98
N THR A 171 7.26 -13.27 11.14
CA THR A 171 7.04 -13.88 12.46
C THR A 171 8.35 -14.33 13.10
N GLU A 172 9.27 -14.94 12.33
CA GLU A 172 10.58 -15.36 12.81
C GLU A 172 11.36 -14.18 13.40
N VAL A 173 11.50 -13.08 12.66
CA VAL A 173 12.26 -11.89 13.08
C VAL A 173 11.61 -11.20 14.28
N VAL A 174 10.28 -11.03 14.26
CA VAL A 174 9.56 -10.41 15.39
C VAL A 174 9.63 -11.29 16.64
N THR A 175 9.63 -12.63 16.49
CA THR A 175 9.74 -13.56 17.64
C THR A 175 11.16 -13.66 18.17
N SER A 176 12.17 -13.61 17.28
CA SER A 176 13.58 -13.66 17.68
C SER A 176 14.03 -12.38 18.37
N GLY A 177 13.34 -11.26 18.13
CA GLY A 177 13.72 -9.93 18.61
C GLY A 177 14.94 -9.37 17.87
N GLU A 178 15.26 -9.90 16.69
CA GLU A 178 16.29 -9.36 15.81
C GLU A 178 15.85 -8.00 15.26
N GLN A 179 16.82 -7.12 15.02
CA GLN A 179 16.54 -5.82 14.41
C GLN A 179 16.09 -6.01 12.96
N ILE A 180 14.96 -5.40 12.59
CA ILE A 180 14.42 -5.45 11.22
C ILE A 180 15.31 -4.66 10.26
N VAL A 181 15.81 -3.51 10.70
CA VAL A 181 16.76 -2.66 9.97
C VAL A 181 17.99 -2.43 10.83
N ASN A 182 19.17 -2.66 10.25
CA ASN A 182 20.44 -2.35 10.88
C ASN A 182 20.92 -1.00 10.33
N THR A 183 21.30 -0.06 11.21
CA THR A 183 21.89 1.22 10.82
C THR A 183 23.41 1.14 10.97
N VAL A 184 24.13 1.24 9.85
CA VAL A 184 25.60 1.29 9.85
C VAL A 184 26.03 2.73 9.62
N GLU A 185 26.68 3.34 10.62
CA GLU A 185 27.22 4.69 10.49
C GLU A 185 28.24 4.76 9.34
N ARG A 186 28.10 5.80 8.52
CA ARG A 186 28.97 6.07 7.38
C ARG A 186 30.38 6.40 7.89
N THR A 187 31.31 5.43 7.88
CA THR A 187 32.73 5.79 7.90
C THR A 187 33.04 6.44 6.55
N SER A 188 33.73 7.58 6.56
CA SER A 188 33.96 8.48 5.41
C SER A 188 34.80 7.89 4.25
N ALA A 189 34.82 6.56 4.09
CA ALA A 189 35.66 5.82 3.15
C ALA A 189 34.88 4.74 2.33
N GLY A 190 33.54 4.85 2.23
CA GLY A 190 32.72 3.95 1.40
C GLY A 190 32.15 4.67 0.18
N GLY A 191 32.56 4.26 -1.02
CA GLY A 191 32.28 4.92 -2.29
C GLY A 191 30.83 4.88 -2.79
N GLU A 192 30.70 5.22 -4.07
CA GLU A 192 29.54 5.57 -4.94
C GLU A 192 28.35 4.57 -5.01
N ASN A 193 28.17 3.71 -4.00
CA ASN A 193 27.11 2.69 -3.94
C ASN A 193 26.26 2.85 -2.66
N ALA A 194 26.03 4.07 -2.22
CA ALA A 194 25.17 4.35 -1.07
C ALA A 194 23.70 4.34 -1.53
N GLN A 195 22.83 3.76 -0.72
CA GLN A 195 21.40 3.77 -0.97
C GLN A 195 20.84 5.19 -0.80
N GLU A 196 20.35 5.81 -1.88
CA GLU A 196 19.57 7.05 -1.85
C GLU A 196 18.20 6.76 -1.23
N GLY A 197 18.09 6.92 0.09
CA GLY A 197 16.83 6.70 0.80
C GLY A 197 16.91 6.85 2.32
N GLY A 198 17.88 7.60 2.84
CA GLY A 198 18.07 7.77 4.28
C GLY A 198 18.87 9.01 4.68
N GLU A 199 18.99 9.99 3.78
CA GLU A 199 19.82 11.17 4.03
C GLU A 199 19.06 12.22 4.84
N GLU A 200 17.77 12.46 4.54
CA GLU A 200 16.84 13.26 5.35
C GLU A 200 15.40 13.11 4.78
N ASP A 201 14.36 13.29 5.59
CA ASP A 201 12.97 13.34 5.10
C ASP A 201 12.75 14.61 4.27
N THR A 202 12.47 14.46 2.97
CA THR A 202 12.38 15.62 2.06
C THR A 202 11.16 16.50 2.30
N LEU A 203 10.19 16.01 3.07
CA LEU A 203 9.04 16.78 3.55
C LEU A 203 9.31 17.50 4.88
N GLY A 204 10.48 17.28 5.49
CA GLY A 204 10.92 17.99 6.67
C GLY A 204 10.98 19.51 6.44
N TYR A 205 10.64 20.25 7.50
CA TYR A 205 10.73 21.71 7.51
C TYR A 205 12.19 22.16 7.38
N ASN A 206 12.48 23.00 6.39
CA ASN A 206 13.76 23.68 6.26
C ASN A 206 13.54 25.20 6.28
N GLU A 207 14.32 25.92 7.09
CA GLU A 207 14.26 27.40 7.19
C GLU A 207 14.63 28.11 5.89
N GLU A 208 15.33 27.41 4.99
CA GLU A 208 15.76 27.92 3.68
C GLU A 208 14.72 27.69 2.58
N ASP A 209 13.63 26.97 2.85
CA ASP A 209 12.57 26.75 1.86
C ASP A 209 11.83 28.04 1.54
N ASP A 210 11.53 28.27 0.27
CA ASP A 210 10.60 29.31 -0.15
C ASP A 210 9.23 29.10 0.51
N GLU A 211 8.49 30.18 0.80
CA GLU A 211 7.16 30.10 1.46
C GLU A 211 6.20 29.14 0.72
N VAL A 212 6.24 29.14 -0.62
CA VAL A 212 5.43 28.24 -1.46
C VAL A 212 5.86 26.78 -1.28
N VAL A 213 7.16 26.50 -1.22
CA VAL A 213 7.68 25.15 -0.97
C VAL A 213 7.29 24.67 0.42
N GLY A 214 7.38 25.54 1.43
CA GLY A 214 6.92 25.26 2.79
C GLY A 214 5.43 24.87 2.83
N MET A 215 4.57 25.62 2.13
CA MET A 215 3.14 25.28 2.01
C MET A 215 2.90 23.94 1.29
N ILE A 216 3.65 23.67 0.21
CA ILE A 216 3.57 22.38 -0.51
C ILE A 216 3.92 21.23 0.44
N LYS A 217 5.06 21.34 1.14
CA LYS A 217 5.52 20.31 2.09
C LYS A 217 4.51 20.10 3.23
N GLU A 218 3.95 21.17 3.79
CA GLU A 218 2.94 21.08 4.85
C GLU A 218 1.67 20.35 4.37
N LEU A 219 1.17 20.67 3.17
CA LEU A 219 0.00 19.99 2.60
C LEU A 219 0.27 18.51 2.31
N LEU A 220 1.46 18.21 1.77
CA LEU A 220 1.87 16.84 1.50
C LEU A 220 1.93 16.03 2.80
N GLU A 221 2.57 16.56 3.83
CA GLU A 221 2.74 15.89 5.12
C GLU A 221 1.41 15.71 5.87
N THR A 222 0.57 16.75 5.91
CA THR A 222 -0.62 16.74 6.78
C THR A 222 -1.85 16.08 6.16
N ARG A 223 -1.96 16.04 4.82
CA ARG A 223 -3.18 15.55 4.14
C ARG A 223 -2.94 14.40 3.19
N ILE A 224 -1.84 14.42 2.44
CA ILE A 224 -1.63 13.48 1.33
C ILE A 224 -0.89 12.24 1.83
N ARG A 225 0.22 12.42 2.55
CA ARG A 225 1.05 11.34 3.09
C ARG A 225 0.27 10.36 3.96
N PRO A 226 -0.63 10.78 4.88
CA PRO A 226 -1.38 9.84 5.71
C PRO A 226 -2.26 8.88 4.88
N ALA A 227 -2.90 9.39 3.83
CA ALA A 227 -3.74 8.57 2.94
C ALA A 227 -2.88 7.59 2.13
N ILE A 228 -1.71 8.01 1.67
CA ILE A 228 -0.80 7.16 0.88
C ILE A 228 -0.16 6.07 1.75
N GLN A 229 0.17 6.37 3.00
CA GLN A 229 0.68 5.39 3.96
C GLN A 229 -0.42 4.40 4.40
N GLU A 230 -1.67 4.84 4.47
CA GLU A 230 -2.82 3.93 4.63
C GLU A 230 -2.84 2.91 3.48
N ASP A 231 -2.68 3.37 2.25
CA ASP A 231 -2.57 2.56 1.03
C ASP A 231 -1.24 1.77 0.90
N GLY A 232 -0.32 1.88 1.86
CA GLY A 232 0.91 1.11 1.93
C GLY A 232 2.06 1.62 1.05
N GLY A 233 2.06 2.91 0.70
CA GLY A 233 3.16 3.58 0.03
C GLY A 233 3.65 4.83 0.78
N ASP A 234 4.44 5.64 0.11
CA ASP A 234 4.81 6.99 0.56
C ASP A 234 5.15 7.87 -0.65
N ILE A 235 5.44 9.14 -0.40
CA ILE A 235 5.85 10.13 -1.38
C ILE A 235 7.10 10.86 -0.92
N GLU A 236 7.93 11.21 -1.88
CA GLU A 236 9.15 11.98 -1.68
C GLU A 236 9.07 13.24 -2.54
N PHE A 237 9.21 14.40 -1.91
CA PHE A 237 9.27 15.67 -2.64
C PHE A 237 10.64 15.82 -3.28
N ARG A 238 10.71 16.13 -4.59
CA ARG A 238 11.99 16.26 -5.32
C ARG A 238 12.30 17.68 -5.74
N GLY A 239 11.29 18.55 -5.77
CA GLY A 239 11.49 19.96 -6.08
C GLY A 239 10.21 20.63 -6.56
N PHE A 240 10.29 21.94 -6.72
CA PHE A 240 9.22 22.76 -7.28
C PHE A 240 9.84 23.80 -8.22
N GLU A 241 9.51 23.71 -9.50
CA GLU A 241 10.07 24.60 -10.53
C GLU A 241 8.99 24.96 -11.56
N ASN A 242 8.94 26.24 -11.96
CA ASN A 242 8.02 26.73 -13.00
C ASN A 242 6.54 26.35 -12.78
N GLY A 243 6.10 26.28 -11.52
CA GLY A 243 4.73 25.87 -11.17
C GLY A 243 4.50 24.36 -11.20
N ILE A 244 5.52 23.54 -11.43
CA ILE A 244 5.43 22.07 -11.45
C ILE A 244 6.06 21.50 -10.18
N VAL A 245 5.28 20.70 -9.45
CA VAL A 245 5.74 19.97 -8.26
C VAL A 245 6.26 18.60 -8.69
N MET A 246 7.53 18.32 -8.42
CA MET A 246 8.17 17.05 -8.74
C MET A 246 8.08 16.12 -7.53
N LEU A 247 7.40 14.99 -7.68
CA LEU A 247 7.22 14.00 -6.62
C LEU A 247 7.72 12.64 -7.08
N LYS A 248 8.25 11.85 -6.15
CA LYS A 248 8.53 10.45 -6.37
C LYS A 248 7.61 9.58 -5.52
N LEU A 249 6.92 8.65 -6.17
CA LEU A 249 6.03 7.68 -5.49
C LEU A 249 6.83 6.46 -5.03
N ARG A 250 6.53 5.96 -3.83
CA ARG A 250 7.21 4.82 -3.18
C ARG A 250 6.23 3.73 -2.77
N GLY A 251 6.72 2.51 -2.60
CA GLY A 251 5.92 1.38 -2.08
C GLY A 251 4.80 0.96 -3.03
N ALA A 252 3.60 0.70 -2.49
CA ALA A 252 2.46 0.22 -3.28
C ALA A 252 2.05 1.17 -4.42
N CYS A 253 2.29 2.48 -4.27
CA CYS A 253 1.92 3.51 -5.24
C CYS A 253 2.85 3.56 -6.46
N ARG A 254 4.01 2.90 -6.41
CA ARG A 254 5.02 2.94 -7.47
C ARG A 254 4.65 2.12 -8.71
N THR A 255 4.05 0.94 -8.53
CA THR A 255 3.89 -0.07 -9.61
C THR A 255 2.46 -0.21 -10.13
N CYS A 256 1.54 0.69 -9.75
CA CYS A 256 0.13 0.55 -10.08
C CYS A 256 -0.31 1.52 -11.17
N ASP A 257 -0.15 1.15 -12.45
CA ASP A 257 -0.43 2.05 -13.60
C ASP A 257 -1.81 2.73 -13.53
N SER A 258 -2.86 2.00 -13.13
CA SER A 258 -4.21 2.55 -13.00
C SER A 258 -4.35 3.55 -11.85
N SER A 259 -3.62 3.32 -10.77
CA SER A 259 -3.70 4.11 -9.55
C SER A 259 -2.71 5.28 -9.58
N THR A 260 -1.59 5.16 -10.28
CA THR A 260 -0.58 6.22 -10.44
C THR A 260 -1.19 7.46 -11.09
N VAL A 261 -1.94 7.32 -12.19
CA VAL A 261 -2.61 8.45 -12.85
C VAL A 261 -3.67 9.07 -11.94
N THR A 262 -4.48 8.24 -11.29
CA THR A 262 -5.58 8.71 -10.43
C THR A 262 -5.04 9.43 -9.20
N LEU A 263 -4.03 8.86 -8.55
CA LEU A 263 -3.37 9.43 -7.38
C LEU A 263 -2.68 10.74 -7.73
N LYS A 264 -1.91 10.76 -8.83
CA LYS A 264 -1.27 11.97 -9.35
C LYS A 264 -2.30 13.09 -9.55
N ASN A 265 -3.40 12.80 -10.26
CA ASN A 265 -4.45 13.79 -10.52
C ASN A 265 -5.11 14.27 -9.22
N GLY A 266 -5.26 13.39 -8.22
CA GLY A 266 -5.80 13.74 -6.91
C GLY A 266 -4.88 14.68 -6.13
N ILE A 267 -3.57 14.38 -6.11
CA ILE A 267 -2.52 15.23 -5.52
C ILE A 267 -2.49 16.59 -6.21
N GLU A 268 -2.45 16.58 -7.55
CA GLU A 268 -2.41 17.79 -8.37
C GLU A 268 -3.63 18.68 -8.11
N SER A 269 -4.83 18.11 -8.14
CA SER A 269 -6.07 18.85 -7.86
C SER A 269 -6.08 19.45 -6.46
N MET A 270 -5.52 18.75 -5.47
CA MET A 270 -5.45 19.25 -4.10
C MET A 270 -4.44 20.40 -3.97
N LEU A 271 -3.24 20.25 -4.52
CA LEU A 271 -2.20 21.28 -4.46
C LEU A 271 -2.64 22.55 -5.20
N MET A 272 -3.17 22.43 -6.42
CA MET A 272 -3.69 23.56 -7.20
C MET A 272 -4.86 24.27 -6.51
N HIS A 273 -5.62 23.57 -5.67
CA HIS A 273 -6.74 24.18 -4.94
C HIS A 273 -6.28 25.07 -3.78
N TYR A 274 -5.19 24.69 -3.12
CA TYR A 274 -4.69 25.40 -1.94
C TYR A 274 -3.54 26.37 -2.25
N ILE A 275 -2.83 26.19 -3.37
CA ILE A 275 -1.65 26.96 -3.75
C ILE A 275 -1.80 27.41 -5.21
N GLU A 276 -1.96 28.71 -5.43
CA GLU A 276 -2.24 29.29 -6.76
C GLU A 276 -1.03 29.20 -7.72
N GLU A 277 0.18 29.12 -7.17
CA GLU A 277 1.44 29.01 -7.90
C GLU A 277 1.65 27.61 -8.49
N VAL A 278 0.97 26.59 -7.96
CA VAL A 278 1.05 25.22 -8.49
C VAL A 278 0.14 25.10 -9.71
N GLN A 279 0.74 24.75 -10.84
CA GLN A 279 0.08 24.52 -12.12
C GLN A 279 -0.05 23.04 -12.47
N GLY A 280 0.78 22.18 -11.87
CA GLY A 280 0.76 20.75 -12.12
C GLY A 280 1.70 19.96 -11.22
N VAL A 281 1.59 18.64 -11.29
CA VAL A 281 2.48 17.70 -10.62
C VAL A 281 3.14 16.81 -11.67
N GLU A 282 4.40 16.42 -11.44
CA GLU A 282 5.10 15.45 -12.27
C GLU A 282 5.71 14.35 -11.39
N GLN A 283 5.54 13.10 -11.83
CA GLN A 283 6.21 11.99 -11.18
C GLN A 283 7.61 11.88 -11.76
N VAL A 284 8.62 11.94 -10.89
CA VAL A 284 10.01 11.69 -11.27
C VAL A 284 10.44 10.32 -10.77
N LEU A 285 11.33 9.69 -11.55
CA LEU A 285 11.95 8.41 -11.23
C LEU A 285 13.45 8.62 -11.04
N ASP A 286 14.10 7.72 -10.31
CA ASP A 286 15.56 7.81 -10.19
C ASP A 286 16.21 7.45 -11.53
N GLN A 287 17.42 7.97 -11.77
CA GLN A 287 18.17 7.67 -12.99
C GLN A 287 18.37 6.15 -13.19
N GLU A 288 18.59 5.40 -12.11
CA GLU A 288 18.72 3.94 -12.17
C GLU A 288 17.42 3.27 -12.64
N GLU A 289 16.26 3.77 -12.20
CA GLU A 289 14.95 3.28 -12.60
C GLU A 289 14.66 3.62 -14.07
N GLU A 290 14.98 4.85 -14.50
CA GLU A 290 14.85 5.28 -15.89
C GLU A 290 15.71 4.42 -16.82
N ILE A 291 16.97 4.17 -16.46
CA ILE A 291 17.88 3.30 -17.20
C ILE A 291 17.30 1.89 -17.28
N SER A 292 16.85 1.34 -16.16
CA SER A 292 16.28 -0.01 -16.09
C SER A 292 15.05 -0.15 -17.00
N MET A 293 14.14 0.83 -16.98
CA MET A 293 12.97 0.84 -17.85
C MET A 293 13.35 0.97 -19.33
N HIS A 294 14.29 1.86 -19.65
CA HIS A 294 14.74 2.06 -21.03
C HIS A 294 15.45 0.82 -21.58
N GLU A 295 16.29 0.16 -20.78
CA GLU A 295 16.92 -1.11 -21.13
C GLU A 295 15.90 -2.22 -21.35
N PHE A 296 14.88 -2.30 -20.49
CA PHE A 296 13.79 -3.26 -20.63
C PHE A 296 12.99 -3.03 -21.93
N ALA A 297 12.61 -1.78 -22.22
CA ALA A 297 11.90 -1.45 -23.46
C ALA A 297 12.72 -1.80 -24.72
N LYS A 298 14.02 -1.48 -24.71
CA LYS A 298 14.95 -1.83 -25.79
C LYS A 298 15.10 -3.34 -25.94
N PHE A 299 15.08 -4.09 -24.84
CA PHE A 299 15.14 -5.54 -24.86
C PHE A 299 13.84 -6.16 -25.42
N GLU A 300 12.68 -5.64 -25.01
CA GLU A 300 11.39 -6.08 -25.55
C GLU A 300 11.29 -5.83 -27.05
N GLU A 301 11.76 -4.67 -27.53
CA GLU A 301 11.79 -4.34 -28.95
C GLU A 301 12.68 -5.32 -29.74
N LYS A 302 13.86 -5.65 -29.20
CA LYS A 302 14.75 -6.67 -29.81
C LYS A 302 14.10 -8.05 -29.86
N LEU A 303 13.37 -8.46 -28.81
CA LEU A 303 12.62 -9.72 -28.82
C LEU A 303 11.51 -9.70 -29.87
N ARG A 304 10.81 -8.58 -30.04
CA ARG A 304 9.79 -8.39 -31.09
C ARG A 304 10.41 -8.47 -32.49
N GLN A 305 11.60 -7.91 -32.68
CA GLN A 305 12.34 -7.97 -33.96
C GLN A 305 12.87 -9.39 -34.24
N GLN A 306 13.37 -10.11 -33.23
CA GLN A 306 13.86 -11.49 -33.37
C GLN A 306 12.74 -12.52 -33.59
N LYS A 307 11.53 -12.28 -33.08
CA LYS A 307 10.35 -13.14 -33.34
C LYS A 307 9.79 -13.01 -34.77
N GLY A 308 10.45 -12.27 -35.66
CA GLY A 308 10.11 -12.19 -37.08
C GLY A 308 10.51 -13.44 -37.88
N SER A 309 9.51 -14.07 -38.52
CA SER A 309 9.54 -15.23 -39.45
C SER A 309 9.40 -16.66 -38.90
N GLY A 310 8.78 -16.87 -37.73
CA GLY A 310 8.49 -18.24 -37.27
C GLY A 310 7.45 -18.46 -36.17
N ALA A 311 6.68 -17.45 -35.75
CA ALA A 311 5.71 -17.61 -34.66
C ALA A 311 4.30 -17.89 -35.22
N THR A 312 3.98 -19.16 -35.47
CA THR A 312 2.58 -19.61 -35.49
C THR A 312 1.98 -19.41 -34.10
N ALA A 313 0.86 -18.68 -34.01
CA ALA A 313 0.08 -18.54 -32.80
C ALA A 313 -0.18 -19.93 -32.19
N SER A 314 0.25 -20.16 -30.95
CA SER A 314 -0.21 -21.32 -30.19
C SER A 314 -1.71 -21.15 -29.99
N SER A 315 -2.43 -21.98 -30.71
CA SER A 315 -3.88 -22.11 -30.80
C SER A 315 -4.60 -22.00 -29.46
N ALA A 316 -5.73 -21.28 -29.49
CA ALA A 316 -6.85 -21.46 -28.59
C ALA A 316 -7.11 -22.95 -28.36
N LEU A 317 -7.10 -23.38 -27.09
CA LEU A 317 -7.53 -24.73 -26.74
C LEU A 317 -9.06 -24.79 -26.88
N ASP A 318 -9.47 -25.48 -27.92
CA ASP A 318 -10.83 -25.93 -28.19
C ASP A 318 -11.37 -26.67 -26.95
N THR A 319 -12.44 -26.15 -26.34
CA THR A 319 -13.19 -26.86 -25.30
C THR A 319 -14.42 -27.47 -25.96
N ALA A 320 -14.29 -28.71 -26.45
CA ALA A 320 -15.40 -29.53 -26.90
C ALA A 320 -15.27 -30.97 -26.40
N GLY A 321 -16.13 -31.34 -25.44
CA GLY A 321 -16.76 -32.66 -25.37
C GLY A 321 -16.18 -33.71 -24.42
N ALA A 322 -16.75 -33.77 -23.21
CA ALA A 322 -17.31 -34.99 -22.60
C ALA A 322 -18.30 -34.61 -21.49
#